data_AF-A0A356M4P3-F1
#
_entry.id   AF-A0A356M4P3-F1
#
_cell.length_a   1.000
_cell.length_b   1.000
_cell.length_c   1.000
_cell.angle_alpha   90.00
_cell.angle_beta   90.00
_cell.angle_gamma   90.00
#
_symmetry.space_group_name_H-M   'P 1'
#
loop_
_entity.id
_entity.type
_entity.pdbx_description
1 polymer ?
#
loop_
_entity_poly.entity_id
_entity_poly.type
_entity_poly.pdbx_seq_one_letter_code
_entity_poly.pdbx_strand_id
1 'polypeptide(L)' 'MRIGLCGGTFDPLHNGHYALVQAARHHGGLDRIIVMPAGRPPHKLTHAVSMAGYRYEMACR' A
#
# COMPACT_ATOMS: atom_id res chain seq x y z
N MET A 1 18.73 6.63 -8.70
CA MET A 1 17.43 5.94 -8.65
C MET A 1 16.79 6.17 -7.28
N ARG A 2 15.62 6.82 -7.21
CA ARG A 2 14.86 7.14 -6.00
C ARG A 2 13.61 6.26 -5.95
N ILE A 3 13.47 5.47 -4.88
CA ILE A 3 12.36 4.54 -4.70
C ILE A 3 11.53 4.99 -3.50
N GLY A 4 10.21 5.08 -3.68
CA GLY A 4 9.26 5.27 -2.57
C GLY A 4 8.69 3.96 -2.06
N LEU A 5 8.38 3.91 -0.76
CA LEU A 5 7.63 2.81 -0.15
C LEU A 5 6.26 3.32 0.29
N CYS A 6 5.19 2.72 -0.24
CA CYS A 6 3.82 3.00 0.18
C CYS A 6 3.32 1.85 1.06
N GLY A 7 3.55 1.99 2.36
CA GLY A 7 3.08 1.01 3.36
C GLY A 7 1.63 1.27 3.77
N GLY A 8 0.86 0.20 3.94
CA GLY A 8 -0.55 0.33 4.33
C GLY A 8 -1.20 -1.01 4.63
N THR A 9 -2.37 -0.99 5.28
CA THR A 9 -3.15 -2.21 5.46
C THR A 9 -3.78 -2.68 4.14
N PHE A 10 -4.24 -1.75 3.29
CA PHE A 10 -4.88 -2.05 2.00
C PHE A 10 -5.95 -3.14 2.09
N ASP A 11 -7.05 -2.78 2.76
CA ASP A 11 -8.18 -3.69 3.03
C ASP A 11 -9.51 -3.06 2.56
N PRO A 12 -9.73 -2.89 1.24
CA PRO A 12 -8.87 -3.26 0.11
C PRO A 12 -8.00 -2.09 -0.42
N LEU A 13 -7.11 -2.38 -1.37
CA LEU A 13 -6.52 -1.34 -2.23
C LEU A 13 -7.61 -0.76 -3.16
N HIS A 14 -7.60 0.55 -3.44
CA HIS A 14 -8.65 1.24 -4.21
C HIS A 14 -8.11 2.51 -4.89
N ASN A 15 -8.92 3.18 -5.70
CA ASN A 15 -8.51 4.33 -6.54
C ASN A 15 -7.89 5.51 -5.77
N GLY A 16 -8.27 5.69 -4.50
CA GLY A 16 -7.66 6.72 -3.65
C GLY A 16 -6.19 6.43 -3.36
N HIS A 17 -5.84 5.16 -3.12
CA HIS A 17 -4.45 4.74 -2.98
C HIS A 17 -3.67 4.91 -4.28
N TYR A 18 -4.28 4.57 -5.43
CA TYR A 18 -3.65 4.80 -6.74
C TYR A 18 -3.35 6.28 -6.99
N ALA A 19 -4.33 7.17 -6.75
CA ALA A 19 -4.15 8.60 -6.91
C ALA A 19 -3.02 9.12 -6.00
N LEU A 20 -2.97 8.66 -4.74
CA LEU A 20 -1.92 9.00 -3.79
C LEU A 20 -0.53 8.56 -4.29
N VAL A 21 -0.39 7.31 -4.74
CA VAL A 21 0.88 6.77 -5.25
C VAL A 21 1.33 7.54 -6.49
N GLN A 22 0.42 7.85 -7.41
CA GLN A 22 0.74 8.60 -8.63
C GLN A 22 1.20 10.03 -8.30
N ALA A 23 0.50 10.72 -7.42
CA ALA A 23 0.87 12.06 -6.97
C ALA A 23 2.23 12.04 -6.25
N ALA A 24 2.45 11.09 -5.34
CA ALA A 24 3.72 10.94 -4.63
C ALA A 24 4.89 10.64 -5.59
N ARG A 25 4.67 9.81 -6.63
CA ARG A 25 5.70 9.51 -7.62
C ARG A 25 6.08 10.76 -8.42
N HIS A 26 5.07 11.49 -8.90
CA HIS A 26 5.25 12.67 -9.72
C HIS A 26 5.89 13.82 -8.93
N HIS A 27 5.27 14.24 -7.82
CA HIS A 27 5.74 15.38 -7.03
C HIS A 27 6.99 15.06 -6.20
N GLY A 28 7.21 13.80 -5.83
CA GLY A 28 8.41 13.36 -5.12
C GLY A 28 9.63 13.14 -6.00
N GLY A 29 9.49 13.22 -7.34
CA GLY A 29 10.57 12.91 -8.28
C GLY A 29 11.10 11.49 -8.09
N LEU A 30 10.20 10.52 -7.90
CA LEU A 30 10.54 9.12 -7.64
C LEU A 30 10.49 8.33 -8.94
N ASP A 31 11.47 7.46 -9.16
CA ASP A 31 11.51 6.60 -10.34
C ASP A 31 10.40 5.53 -10.26
N ARG A 32 10.20 4.97 -9.07
CA ARG A 32 9.14 4.00 -8.78
C ARG A 32 8.68 4.06 -7.33
N ILE A 33 7.49 3.52 -7.08
CA ILE A 33 6.96 3.27 -5.75
C ILE A 33 6.66 1.78 -5.61
N ILE A 34 6.99 1.21 -4.46
CA ILE A 34 6.63 -0.15 -4.08
C ILE A 34 5.46 -0.06 -3.09
N VAL A 35 4.33 -0.67 -3.45
CA VAL A 35 3.21 -0.86 -2.53
C VAL A 35 3.53 -2.04 -1.62
N MET A 36 3.47 -1.83 -0.31
CA MET A 36 3.86 -2.83 0.70
C MET A 36 2.70 -3.07 1.67
N PRO A 37 1.83 -4.07 1.41
CA PRO A 37 0.77 -4.43 2.32
C PRO A 37 1.32 -4.95 3.64
N ALA A 38 0.83 -4.40 4.75
CA ALA A 38 1.24 -4.81 6.09
C ALA A 38 0.74 -6.23 6.37
N GLY A 39 1.63 -7.17 6.72
CA GLY A 39 1.25 -8.52 7.11
C GLY A 39 0.32 -8.52 8.33
N ARG A 40 0.75 -7.87 9.42
CA ARG A 40 -0.05 -7.61 10.62
C ARG A 40 0.02 -6.12 10.96
N PRO A 41 -1.04 -5.33 10.74
CA PRO A 41 -0.98 -3.89 11.01
C PRO A 41 -0.79 -3.61 12.50
N PRO A 42 0.28 -2.90 12.92
CA PRO A 42 0.65 -2.77 14.33
C PRO A 42 -0.37 -1.96 15.16
N HIS A 43 -1.14 -1.08 14.50
CA HIS A 43 -2.14 -0.23 15.16
C HIS A 43 -3.58 -0.76 15.05
N LYS A 44 -3.78 -1.94 14.41
CA LYS A 44 -5.11 -2.55 14.24
C LYS A 44 -5.21 -3.93 14.87
N LEU A 45 -4.47 -4.18 15.95
CA LEU A 45 -4.38 -5.50 16.59
C LEU A 45 -5.72 -6.03 17.11
N THR A 46 -6.66 -5.14 17.41
CA THR A 46 -8.00 -5.46 17.92
C THR A 46 -9.10 -5.38 16.85
N HIS A 47 -8.76 -5.01 15.61
CA HIS A 47 -9.74 -4.85 14.55
C HIS A 47 -9.83 -6.11 13.71
N ALA A 48 -11.02 -6.38 13.17
CA ALA A 48 -11.16 -7.34 12.08
C ALA A 48 -10.47 -6.77 10.83
N VAL A 49 -9.45 -7.48 10.34
CA VAL A 49 -8.70 -7.15 9.13
C VAL A 49 -8.70 -8.39 8.26
N SER A 50 -8.95 -8.24 6.96
CA SER A 50 -8.91 -9.37 6.02
C SER A 50 -7.55 -10.06 6.03
N MET A 51 -7.55 -11.36 5.72
CA MET A 51 -6.32 -12.17 5.70
C MET A 51 -5.23 -11.52 4.84
N ALA A 52 -4.00 -11.55 5.34
CA ALA A 52 -2.86 -10.90 4.68
C ALA A 52 -2.66 -11.38 3.23
N GLY A 53 -2.92 -12.67 2.95
CA GLY A 53 -2.87 -13.22 1.61
C GLY A 53 -3.82 -12.53 0.64
N TYR A 54 -5.09 -12.34 1.00
CA TYR A 54 -6.07 -11.65 0.13
C TYR A 54 -5.68 -10.21 -0.14
N ARG A 55 -5.19 -9.51 0.88
CA ARG A 55 -4.74 -8.11 0.72
C ARG A 55 -3.48 -8.00 -0.15
N TYR A 56 -2.56 -8.97 -0.03
CA TYR A 56 -1.40 -9.07 -0.90
C TYR A 56 -1.82 -9.29 -2.36
N GLU A 57 -2.73 -10.24 -2.61
CA GLU A 57 -3.26 -10.53 -3.94
C GLU A 57 -3.92 -9.30 -4.57
N MET A 58 -4.72 -8.55 -3.82
CA MET A 58 -5.36 -7.32 -4.33
C MET A 58 -4.38 -6.16 -4.59
N ALA A 59 -3.21 -6.15 -3.95
CA ALA A 59 -2.27 -5.03 -4.01
C ALA A 59 -1.05 -5.28 -4.91
N CYS A 60 -0.71 -6.55 -5.16
CA CYS A 60 0.54 -6.95 -5.81
C CYS A 60 0.37 -7.82 -7.07
N ARG A 61 -0.84 -8.32 -7.37
CA ARG A 61 -1.18 -8.80 -8.72
C ARG A 61 -1.61 -7.65 -9.61
#